data_AF-S7MZV5-F1
#
_entry.id   AF-S7MZV5-F1
#
_cell.length_a   1.000
_cell.length_b   1.000
_cell.length_c   1.000
_cell.angle_alpha   90.00
_cell.angle_beta   90.00
_cell.angle_gamma   90.00
#
_symmetry.space_group_name_H-M   'P 1'
#
loop_
_entity.id
_entity.type
_entity.pdbx_description
1 polymer ?
#
loop_
_entity_poly.entity_id
_entity_poly.type
_entity_poly.pdbx_seq_one_letter_code
_entity_poly.pdbx_strand_id
1 'polypeptide(L)'
;MAEDDRRYRPELPHSPAGTQEPPPLRCHLETLSPPPGTSRSELNAYSQEVITIHGEVDLVLEQLPEWVTAKPAKKNLLTVMDEAYIQPEPLGVVLIIGAWNYPFVLTMQPLIGAIAAGNAVIIKPSELSENTANILAKLLPQYLDQDLYVVAKGGIEETTELLKQRFDHILYTGSTAVGKIVMAAAAKHLTPVTLELGGKSPCYIDRDCDLDVACRRIAWGKYMNCGQTCIAPDYILCEPSLQSQIVQKIKETVKEFYGENIKESPDYERIINLRHFKRLLSLLEGQKIAFGGETDEATRYIAPTILTDVDPETKVMQEEIFGPILPIVPVKNADEAIKFINDREKPLAFYVFSHNNKSKVDWAKFFILKRFSKGKLGLLLLAVLGIVAAVLVKMKAVGQHSLLASLLFLQKGGGTATPSLAWPLAAVVLRLEATEPTACGTVADLWSQTSHHEDRLAEF
;
A
#
# COMPACT_ATOMS: atom_id res chain seq x y z
N MET A 1 40.49 37.44 -3.32
CA MET A 1 40.03 38.83 -3.56
C MET A 1 39.10 38.77 -4.73
N ALA A 2 37.88 39.28 -4.52
CA ALA A 2 36.72 39.11 -5.37
C ALA A 2 36.67 40.17 -6.47
N GLU A 3 36.31 39.76 -7.67
CA GLU A 3 35.78 40.57 -8.79
C GLU A 3 34.93 39.59 -9.62
N ASP A 4 33.61 39.64 -9.47
CA ASP A 4 32.65 40.35 -10.32
C ASP A 4 31.98 39.35 -11.28
N ASP A 5 30.96 38.67 -10.77
CA ASP A 5 30.01 37.94 -11.60
C ASP A 5 28.59 38.16 -11.07
N ARG A 6 28.15 39.42 -11.12
CA ARG A 6 26.74 39.79 -11.07
C ARG A 6 26.35 40.37 -12.42
N ARG A 7 26.04 39.52 -13.40
CA ARG A 7 25.27 39.92 -14.59
C ARG A 7 24.81 38.71 -15.40
N TYR A 8 23.86 37.94 -14.87
CA TYR A 8 22.88 37.23 -15.71
C TYR A 8 21.64 36.89 -14.87
N ARG A 9 20.61 37.73 -14.96
CA ARG A 9 19.25 37.43 -14.51
C ARG A 9 18.41 37.40 -15.79
N PRO A 10 17.83 36.26 -16.21
CA PRO A 10 16.89 36.28 -17.33
C PRO A 10 15.61 36.97 -16.86
N GLU A 11 15.20 38.03 -17.55
CA GLU A 11 13.88 38.63 -17.40
C GLU A 11 12.84 37.64 -17.95
N LEU A 12 11.88 37.25 -17.10
CA LEU A 12 10.70 36.48 -17.52
C LEU A 12 9.80 37.37 -18.36
N PRO A 13 9.30 36.93 -19.52
CA PRO A 13 8.40 37.73 -20.35
C PRO A 13 7.04 37.89 -19.65
N HIS A 14 6.53 39.13 -19.67
CA HIS A 14 5.18 39.47 -19.21
C HIS A 14 4.12 38.63 -19.93
N SER A 15 3.32 37.90 -19.16
CA SER A 15 2.14 37.17 -19.64
C SER A 15 1.04 38.16 -20.07
N PRO A 16 0.41 38.00 -21.25
CA PRO A 16 -0.73 38.82 -21.63
C PRO A 16 -1.96 38.42 -20.78
N ALA A 17 -2.62 39.44 -20.25
CA ALA A 17 -3.83 39.34 -19.45
C ALA A 17 -4.93 38.53 -20.17
N GLY A 18 -5.42 37.46 -19.52
CA GLY A 18 -6.55 36.68 -20.00
C GLY A 18 -6.56 35.20 -19.62
N THR A 19 -6.04 34.80 -18.46
CA THR A 19 -6.26 33.45 -17.94
C THR A 19 -7.36 33.52 -16.89
N GLN A 20 -8.53 32.94 -17.20
CA GLN A 20 -9.54 32.60 -16.18
C GLN A 20 -8.83 31.82 -15.07
N GLU A 21 -8.95 32.28 -13.83
CA GLU A 21 -8.55 31.48 -12.68
C GLU A 21 -9.26 30.12 -12.78
N PRO A 22 -8.53 29.00 -12.59
CA PRO A 22 -9.17 27.70 -12.52
C PRO A 22 -10.18 27.72 -11.36
N PRO A 23 -11.37 27.13 -11.53
CA PRO A 23 -12.40 27.15 -10.51
C PRO A 23 -11.86 26.55 -9.20
N PRO A 24 -12.35 27.00 -8.02
CA PRO A 24 -11.89 26.49 -6.73
C PRO A 24 -12.05 24.96 -6.67
N LEU A 25 -11.08 24.29 -6.02
CA LEU A 25 -10.93 22.83 -5.86
C LEU A 25 -12.23 22.07 -5.55
N ARG A 26 -13.19 22.74 -4.90
CA ARG A 26 -14.54 22.24 -4.60
C ARG A 26 -15.25 21.69 -5.84
N CYS A 27 -15.06 22.30 -7.01
CA CYS A 27 -15.68 21.86 -8.27
C CYS A 27 -15.07 20.55 -8.84
N HIS A 28 -13.87 20.15 -8.41
CA HIS A 28 -13.22 18.93 -8.88
C HIS A 28 -13.53 17.71 -8.02
N LEU A 29 -13.90 17.88 -6.74
CA LEU A 29 -14.31 16.78 -5.86
C LEU A 29 -15.63 16.14 -6.32
N GLU A 30 -16.57 16.94 -6.86
CA GLU A 30 -17.81 16.44 -7.48
C GLU A 30 -17.52 15.44 -8.61
N THR A 31 -16.37 15.52 -9.28
CA THR A 31 -15.98 14.61 -10.38
C THR A 31 -15.28 13.34 -9.94
N LEU A 32 -14.81 13.28 -8.69
CA LEU A 32 -14.42 12.02 -8.05
C LEU A 32 -15.64 11.21 -7.59
N SER A 33 -16.84 11.80 -7.65
CA SER A 33 -18.09 11.08 -7.47
C SER A 33 -18.37 10.22 -8.71
N PRO A 34 -18.46 8.90 -8.58
CA PRO A 34 -18.81 8.02 -9.68
C PRO A 34 -20.29 8.20 -10.12
N PRO A 35 -20.74 7.56 -11.24
CA PRO A 35 -22.12 7.69 -11.73
C PRO A 35 -23.18 7.42 -10.64
N PRO A 36 -24.46 7.82 -10.87
CA PRO A 36 -25.52 7.71 -9.88
C PRO A 36 -25.54 6.30 -9.24
N GLY A 37 -25.41 6.24 -7.91
CA GLY A 37 -25.41 4.97 -7.18
C GLY A 37 -24.03 4.36 -6.89
N THR A 38 -22.98 5.17 -6.86
CA THR A 38 -21.69 4.85 -6.22
C THR A 38 -21.20 6.17 -5.67
N SER A 39 -21.58 6.56 -4.45
CA SER A 39 -21.22 7.85 -3.87
C SER A 39 -20.25 7.63 -2.72
N ARG A 40 -18.96 7.88 -2.96
CA ARG A 40 -18.08 8.27 -1.85
C ARG A 40 -18.39 9.74 -1.60
N SER A 41 -18.73 10.10 -0.36
CA SER A 41 -18.98 11.50 -0.02
C SER A 41 -17.75 12.36 -0.33
N GLU A 42 -17.94 13.64 -0.62
CA GLU A 42 -16.82 14.58 -0.84
C GLU A 42 -15.86 14.58 0.37
N LEU A 43 -16.41 14.49 1.58
CA LEU A 43 -15.62 14.41 2.81
C LEU A 43 -14.76 13.14 2.87
N ASN A 44 -15.32 11.97 2.52
CA ASN A 44 -14.56 10.72 2.45
C ASN A 44 -13.51 10.77 1.33
N ALA A 45 -13.85 11.29 0.15
CA ALA A 45 -12.89 11.43 -0.94
C ALA A 45 -11.74 12.38 -0.58
N TYR A 46 -12.05 13.52 0.04
CA TYR A 46 -11.04 14.47 0.48
C TYR A 46 -10.11 13.87 1.54
N SER A 47 -10.69 13.28 2.59
CA SER A 47 -9.92 12.73 3.72
C SER A 47 -9.10 11.49 3.37
N GLN A 48 -9.62 10.62 2.49
CA GLN A 48 -8.96 9.35 2.14
C GLN A 48 -8.05 9.46 0.93
N GLU A 49 -8.27 10.42 0.03
CA GLU A 49 -7.46 10.56 -1.18
C GLU A 49 -6.69 11.89 -1.27
N VAL A 50 -7.38 13.01 -1.10
CA VAL A 50 -6.77 14.33 -1.39
C VAL A 50 -5.77 14.74 -0.31
N ILE A 51 -6.08 14.56 0.97
CA ILE A 51 -5.14 14.86 2.08
C ILE A 51 -3.85 14.04 1.92
N THR A 52 -3.95 12.77 1.54
CA THR A 52 -2.78 11.91 1.32
C THR A 52 -1.88 12.46 0.22
N ILE A 53 -2.46 12.94 -0.87
CA ILE A 53 -1.70 13.53 -1.98
C ILE A 53 -1.04 14.86 -1.58
N HIS A 54 -1.73 15.74 -0.85
CA HIS A 54 -1.10 16.97 -0.34
C HIS A 54 0.10 16.65 0.57
N GLY A 55 -0.07 15.73 1.51
CA GLY A 55 1.02 15.34 2.41
C GLY A 55 2.23 14.76 1.66
N GLU A 56 2.00 13.96 0.62
CA GLU A 56 3.09 13.42 -0.20
C GLU A 56 3.83 14.52 -0.99
N VAL A 57 3.09 15.47 -1.57
CA VAL A 57 3.68 16.61 -2.29
C VAL A 57 4.52 17.47 -1.35
N ASP A 58 3.99 17.81 -0.17
CA ASP A 58 4.69 18.64 0.81
C ASP A 58 5.98 17.96 1.29
N LEU A 59 5.92 16.66 1.60
CA LEU A 59 7.08 15.85 1.98
C LEU A 59 8.15 15.87 0.88
N VAL A 60 7.75 15.62 -0.36
CA VAL A 60 8.67 15.55 -1.49
C VAL A 60 9.30 16.92 -1.76
N LEU A 61 8.53 18.01 -1.73
CA LEU A 61 9.06 19.36 -1.90
C LEU A 61 10.07 19.73 -0.82
N GLU A 62 9.83 19.33 0.43
CA GLU A 62 10.74 19.59 1.54
C GLU A 62 12.04 18.78 1.42
N GLN A 63 11.94 17.49 1.08
CA GLN A 63 13.07 16.55 1.19
C GLN A 63 13.87 16.38 -0.11
N LEU A 64 13.29 16.69 -1.28
CA LEU A 64 13.92 16.45 -2.59
C LEU A 64 15.32 17.07 -2.74
N PRO A 65 15.59 18.32 -2.28
CA PRO A 65 16.94 18.88 -2.36
C PRO A 65 18.00 18.04 -1.64
N GLU A 66 17.63 17.35 -0.57
CA GLU A 66 18.54 16.45 0.13
C GLU A 66 18.65 15.09 -0.56
N TRP A 67 17.54 14.55 -1.05
CA TRP A 67 17.48 13.23 -1.67
C TRP A 67 18.31 13.12 -2.95
N VAL A 68 18.41 14.19 -3.74
CA VAL A 68 19.18 14.21 -5.01
C VAL A 68 20.70 14.32 -4.82
N THR A 69 21.17 14.61 -3.60
CA THR A 69 22.61 14.78 -3.34
C THR A 69 23.34 13.44 -3.30
N ALA A 70 24.55 13.40 -3.85
CA ALA A 70 25.44 12.25 -3.73
C ALA A 70 25.71 11.92 -2.25
N LYS A 71 25.50 10.66 -1.87
CA LYS A 71 25.69 10.18 -0.48
C LYS A 71 27.02 9.42 -0.36
N PRO A 72 27.95 9.84 0.50
CA PRO A 72 29.21 9.15 0.70
C PRO A 72 29.04 7.67 1.08
N ALA A 73 29.82 6.79 0.47
CA ALA A 73 29.79 5.36 0.73
C ALA A 73 30.95 4.93 1.65
N LYS A 74 30.71 3.86 2.42
CA LYS A 74 31.75 3.28 3.27
C LYS A 74 32.86 2.69 2.40
N LYS A 75 34.07 3.21 2.58
CA LYS A 75 35.29 2.75 1.90
C LYS A 75 35.90 1.51 2.56
N ASN A 76 36.71 0.78 1.82
CA ASN A 76 37.54 -0.31 2.34
C ASN A 76 39.03 0.00 2.15
N LEU A 77 39.91 -0.91 2.58
CA LEU A 77 41.37 -0.70 2.54
C LEU A 77 41.90 -0.42 1.12
N LEU A 78 41.30 -1.04 0.10
CA LEU A 78 41.73 -0.87 -1.28
C LEU A 78 41.29 0.46 -1.88
N THR A 79 40.21 1.04 -1.38
CA THR A 79 39.59 2.27 -1.94
C THR A 79 39.70 3.46 -0.99
N VAL A 80 40.58 3.41 0.02
CA VAL A 80 40.62 4.40 1.10
C VAL A 80 40.97 5.81 0.60
N MET A 81 41.84 5.88 -0.41
CA MET A 81 42.30 7.11 -1.04
C MET A 81 41.34 7.61 -2.13
N ASP A 82 40.34 6.81 -2.50
CA ASP A 82 39.38 7.17 -3.53
C ASP A 82 38.21 7.98 -2.94
N GLU A 83 37.46 8.62 -3.84
CA GLU A 83 36.12 9.12 -3.54
C GLU A 83 35.09 8.02 -3.85
N ALA A 84 34.20 7.74 -2.91
CA ALA A 84 33.16 6.74 -3.07
C ALA A 84 31.83 7.31 -2.59
N TYR A 85 30.84 7.31 -3.47
CA TYR A 85 29.49 7.81 -3.19
C TYR A 85 28.44 7.03 -3.98
N ILE A 86 27.18 7.22 -3.61
CA ILE A 86 26.00 6.74 -4.33
C ILE A 86 25.24 7.97 -4.79
N GLN A 87 25.00 8.07 -6.09
CA GLN A 87 24.24 9.16 -6.71
C GLN A 87 22.95 8.61 -7.31
N PRO A 88 21.78 9.15 -6.93
CA PRO A 88 20.52 8.80 -7.60
C PRO A 88 20.42 9.50 -8.95
N GLU A 89 19.95 8.76 -9.96
CA GLU A 89 19.73 9.23 -11.33
C GLU A 89 18.35 8.72 -11.80
N PRO A 90 17.67 9.44 -12.72
CA PRO A 90 16.41 8.96 -13.28
C PRO A 90 16.61 7.65 -14.05
N LEU A 91 15.58 6.80 -14.03
CA LEU A 91 15.58 5.58 -14.84
C LEU A 91 15.27 5.89 -16.31
N GLY A 92 14.37 6.83 -16.57
CA GLY A 92 13.95 7.22 -17.92
C GLY A 92 12.43 7.42 -18.00
N VAL A 93 11.73 6.56 -18.75
CA VAL A 93 10.26 6.60 -18.90
C VAL A 93 9.61 5.56 -17.99
N VAL A 94 8.75 6.03 -17.09
CA VAL A 94 8.01 5.19 -16.14
C VAL A 94 6.56 5.03 -16.60
N LEU A 95 6.06 3.80 -16.59
CA LEU A 95 4.62 3.52 -16.76
C LEU A 95 3.97 3.30 -15.39
N ILE A 96 2.91 4.04 -15.09
CA ILE A 96 2.08 3.85 -13.90
C ILE A 96 0.72 3.35 -14.32
N ILE A 97 0.35 2.14 -13.90
CA ILE A 97 -0.97 1.55 -14.15
C ILE A 97 -1.76 1.57 -12.83
N GLY A 98 -2.72 2.49 -12.74
CA GLY A 98 -3.51 2.73 -11.53
C GLY A 98 -4.69 1.76 -11.37
N ALA A 99 -5.07 1.52 -10.12
CA ALA A 99 -6.28 0.75 -9.77
C ALA A 99 -7.51 1.66 -9.61
N TRP A 100 -8.70 1.06 -9.50
CA TRP A 100 -9.98 1.77 -9.50
C TRP A 100 -10.49 2.15 -8.11
N ASN A 101 -10.02 1.50 -7.05
CA ASN A 101 -10.63 1.62 -5.73
C ASN A 101 -10.26 2.90 -4.98
N TYR A 102 -9.06 3.43 -5.23
CA TYR A 102 -8.64 4.79 -4.85
C TYR A 102 -7.97 5.42 -6.08
N PRO A 103 -8.78 5.76 -7.09
CA PRO A 103 -8.31 5.99 -8.45
C PRO A 103 -7.48 7.27 -8.60
N PHE A 104 -7.54 8.18 -7.61
CA PHE A 104 -6.70 9.38 -7.59
C PHE A 104 -5.39 9.10 -6.86
N VAL A 105 -5.43 8.51 -5.65
CA VAL A 105 -4.21 8.19 -4.89
C VAL A 105 -3.30 7.23 -5.65
N LEU A 106 -3.87 6.15 -6.18
CA LEU A 106 -3.11 5.07 -6.81
C LEU A 106 -2.56 5.41 -8.20
N THR A 107 -2.84 6.61 -8.70
CA THR A 107 -2.17 7.20 -9.86
C THR A 107 -1.24 8.35 -9.47
N MET A 108 -1.71 9.26 -8.59
CA MET A 108 -0.99 10.49 -8.28
C MET A 108 0.17 10.28 -7.31
N GLN A 109 0.02 9.43 -6.29
CA GLN A 109 1.10 9.19 -5.33
C GLN A 109 2.34 8.57 -6.01
N PRO A 110 2.20 7.54 -6.86
CA PRO A 110 3.34 7.03 -7.63
C PRO A 110 3.89 8.05 -8.65
N LEU A 111 3.03 8.89 -9.23
CA LEU A 111 3.45 9.94 -10.17
C LEU A 111 4.37 10.95 -9.48
N ILE A 112 4.01 11.40 -8.27
CA ILE A 112 4.82 12.35 -7.49
C ILE A 112 6.24 11.79 -7.29
N GLY A 113 6.36 10.54 -6.85
CA GLY A 113 7.67 9.89 -6.68
C GLY A 113 8.47 9.76 -7.99
N ALA A 114 7.80 9.44 -9.10
CA ALA A 114 8.46 9.31 -10.40
C ALA A 114 8.96 10.67 -10.95
N ILE A 115 8.16 11.74 -10.78
CA ILE A 115 8.55 13.13 -11.10
C ILE A 115 9.74 13.55 -10.24
N ALA A 116 9.67 13.32 -8.92
CA ALA A 116 10.72 13.67 -7.99
C ALA A 116 12.06 12.99 -8.32
N ALA A 117 12.00 11.76 -8.82
CA ALA A 117 13.17 11.02 -9.29
C ALA A 117 13.65 11.44 -10.70
N GLY A 118 13.04 12.45 -11.33
CA GLY A 118 13.48 13.04 -12.60
C GLY A 118 13.03 12.28 -13.85
N ASN A 119 11.99 11.45 -13.77
CA ASN A 119 11.54 10.61 -14.89
C ASN A 119 10.45 11.30 -15.74
N ALA A 120 10.34 10.88 -17.00
CA ALA A 120 9.10 11.04 -17.77
C ALA A 120 8.11 9.95 -17.36
N VAL A 121 6.81 10.22 -17.44
CA VAL A 121 5.78 9.32 -16.92
C VAL A 121 4.59 9.21 -17.87
N ILE A 122 4.21 7.97 -18.18
CA ILE A 122 2.90 7.66 -18.78
C ILE A 122 2.01 7.08 -17.70
N ILE A 123 0.86 7.69 -17.50
CA ILE A 123 -0.16 7.26 -16.54
C ILE A 123 -1.26 6.52 -17.31
N LYS A 124 -1.60 5.32 -16.88
CA LYS A 124 -2.74 4.54 -17.35
C LYS A 124 -3.76 4.40 -16.21
N PRO A 125 -4.75 5.31 -16.11
CA PRO A 125 -5.82 5.20 -15.12
C PRO A 125 -6.73 3.99 -15.38
N SER A 126 -7.37 3.45 -14.34
CA SER A 126 -8.32 2.35 -14.52
C SER A 126 -9.58 2.81 -15.24
N GLU A 127 -10.00 2.02 -16.23
CA GLU A 127 -11.25 2.19 -16.99
C GLU A 127 -12.50 1.99 -16.12
N LEU A 128 -12.39 1.33 -14.96
CA LEU A 128 -13.51 1.12 -14.05
C LEU A 128 -13.88 2.38 -13.25
N SER A 129 -12.97 3.35 -13.15
CA SER A 129 -13.19 4.65 -12.51
C SER A 129 -13.15 5.77 -13.55
N GLU A 130 -14.09 5.68 -14.49
CA GLU A 130 -14.13 6.48 -15.73
C GLU A 130 -14.08 8.00 -15.48
N ASN A 131 -14.83 8.51 -14.50
CA ASN A 131 -14.86 9.94 -14.17
C ASN A 131 -13.47 10.44 -13.74
N THR A 132 -12.78 9.68 -12.86
CA THR A 132 -11.42 10.00 -12.43
C THR A 132 -10.43 9.91 -13.61
N ALA A 133 -10.56 8.90 -14.47
CA ALA A 133 -9.71 8.79 -15.66
C ALA A 133 -9.88 9.99 -16.61
N ASN A 134 -11.12 10.45 -16.79
CA ASN A 134 -11.44 11.60 -17.64
C ASN A 134 -10.93 12.92 -17.05
N ILE A 135 -11.08 13.14 -15.75
CA ILE A 135 -10.61 14.38 -15.13
C ILE A 135 -9.08 14.45 -15.09
N LEU A 136 -8.39 13.33 -14.84
CA LEU A 136 -6.92 13.27 -14.91
C LEU A 136 -6.42 13.62 -16.32
N ALA A 137 -7.02 13.03 -17.36
CA ALA A 137 -6.66 13.32 -18.74
C ALA A 137 -6.94 14.78 -19.14
N LYS A 138 -7.96 15.41 -18.55
CA LYS A 138 -8.32 16.81 -18.80
C LYS A 138 -7.39 17.79 -18.07
N LEU A 139 -7.09 17.53 -16.79
CA LEU A 139 -6.41 18.48 -15.93
C LEU A 139 -4.89 18.40 -16.05
N LEU A 140 -4.28 17.21 -16.07
CA LEU A 140 -2.82 17.10 -16.02
C LEU A 140 -2.09 17.91 -17.11
N PRO A 141 -2.53 17.93 -18.38
CA PRO A 141 -1.89 18.75 -19.43
C PRO A 141 -1.95 20.28 -19.20
N GLN A 142 -2.82 20.74 -18.30
CA GLN A 142 -2.94 22.18 -17.98
C GLN A 142 -1.95 22.62 -16.89
N TYR A 143 -1.42 21.69 -16.10
CA TYR A 143 -0.54 21.97 -14.95
C TYR A 143 0.86 21.40 -15.11
N LEU A 144 1.00 20.26 -15.79
CA LEU A 144 2.27 19.56 -15.97
C LEU A 144 2.77 19.68 -17.41
N ASP A 145 4.08 19.48 -17.59
CA ASP A 145 4.69 19.39 -18.90
C ASP A 145 4.02 18.31 -19.76
N GLN A 146 3.54 18.70 -20.94
CA GLN A 146 2.68 17.88 -21.80
C GLN A 146 3.46 16.77 -22.54
N ASP A 147 4.78 16.90 -22.64
CA ASP A 147 5.63 15.90 -23.29
C ASP A 147 6.15 14.88 -22.28
N LEU A 148 6.44 15.32 -21.05
CA LEU A 148 6.97 14.46 -19.99
C LEU A 148 5.90 13.67 -19.24
N TYR A 149 4.68 14.19 -19.10
CA TYR A 149 3.67 13.59 -18.21
C TYR A 149 2.33 13.40 -18.93
N VAL A 150 2.13 12.20 -19.49
CA VAL A 150 1.03 11.90 -20.41
C VAL A 150 0.02 10.91 -19.80
N VAL A 151 -1.27 11.11 -20.08
CA VAL A 151 -2.34 10.19 -19.69
C VAL A 151 -2.78 9.33 -20.87
N ALA A 152 -2.63 8.02 -20.76
CA ALA A 152 -3.12 7.03 -21.71
C ALA A 152 -4.37 6.33 -21.16
N LYS A 153 -5.55 6.67 -21.68
CA LYS A 153 -6.82 5.99 -21.33
C LYS A 153 -7.00 4.72 -22.18
N GLY A 154 -7.78 3.77 -21.66
CA GLY A 154 -8.17 2.56 -22.39
C GLY A 154 -8.47 1.39 -21.46
N GLY A 155 -8.99 0.30 -22.00
CA GLY A 155 -9.23 -0.95 -21.29
C GLY A 155 -8.09 -1.94 -21.45
N ILE A 156 -8.43 -3.22 -21.53
CA ILE A 156 -7.48 -4.34 -21.62
C ILE A 156 -6.67 -4.30 -22.92
N GLU A 157 -7.31 -3.97 -24.05
CA GLU A 157 -6.68 -3.98 -25.37
C GLU A 157 -5.58 -2.92 -25.46
N GLU A 158 -5.90 -1.69 -25.10
CA GLU A 158 -4.95 -0.56 -25.08
C GLU A 158 -3.84 -0.79 -24.07
N THR A 159 -4.14 -1.34 -22.88
CA THR A 159 -3.11 -1.70 -21.89
C THR A 159 -2.16 -2.76 -22.45
N THR A 160 -2.68 -3.72 -23.22
CA THR A 160 -1.88 -4.78 -23.84
C THR A 160 -0.94 -4.23 -24.91
N GLU A 161 -1.40 -3.29 -25.74
CA GLU A 161 -0.55 -2.61 -26.73
C GLU A 161 0.48 -1.70 -26.07
N LEU A 162 0.08 -0.98 -25.01
CA LEU A 162 0.98 -0.12 -24.25
C LEU A 162 2.12 -0.92 -23.61
N LEU A 163 1.83 -2.08 -23.03
CA LEU A 163 2.82 -2.97 -22.42
C LEU A 163 3.81 -3.61 -23.44
N LYS A 164 3.58 -3.47 -24.75
CA LYS A 164 4.59 -3.87 -25.76
C LYS A 164 5.70 -2.83 -25.90
N GLN A 165 5.44 -1.59 -25.51
CA GLN A 165 6.43 -0.51 -25.57
C GLN A 165 7.52 -0.70 -24.52
N ARG A 166 8.66 -0.03 -24.71
CA ARG A 166 9.80 -0.10 -23.79
C ARG A 166 9.69 1.01 -22.74
N PHE A 167 9.69 0.61 -21.49
CA PHE A 167 9.74 1.48 -20.31
C PHE A 167 10.99 1.15 -19.50
N ASP A 168 11.46 2.12 -18.73
CA ASP A 168 12.61 1.97 -17.83
C ASP A 168 12.17 1.56 -16.42
N HIS A 169 10.88 1.73 -16.09
CA HIS A 169 10.21 1.09 -14.95
C HIS A 169 8.71 0.96 -15.18
N ILE A 170 8.08 -0.07 -14.62
CA ILE A 170 6.62 -0.21 -14.63
C ILE A 170 6.13 -0.37 -13.19
N LEU A 171 5.26 0.53 -12.74
CA LEU A 171 4.52 0.41 -11.48
C LEU A 171 3.08 0.01 -11.79
N TYR A 172 2.64 -1.10 -11.21
CA TYR A 172 1.29 -1.60 -11.37
C TYR A 172 0.66 -1.87 -10.00
N THR A 173 -0.55 -1.34 -9.82
CA THR A 173 -1.38 -1.64 -8.65
C THR A 173 -2.62 -2.41 -9.10
N GLY A 174 -2.89 -3.57 -8.49
CA GLY A 174 -4.12 -4.32 -8.75
C GLY A 174 -4.03 -5.81 -8.45
N SER A 175 -4.70 -6.64 -9.26
CA SER A 175 -4.79 -8.08 -9.00
C SER A 175 -3.50 -8.85 -9.31
N THR A 176 -3.26 -9.93 -8.56
CA THR A 176 -2.12 -10.86 -8.77
C THR A 176 -2.11 -11.48 -10.17
N ALA A 177 -3.28 -11.81 -10.72
CA ALA A 177 -3.37 -12.40 -12.06
C ALA A 177 -2.82 -11.46 -13.13
N VAL A 178 -3.21 -10.18 -13.09
CA VAL A 178 -2.74 -9.17 -14.03
C VAL A 178 -1.30 -8.73 -13.71
N GLY A 179 -0.88 -8.71 -12.45
CA GLY A 179 0.52 -8.45 -12.08
C GLY A 179 1.49 -9.44 -12.75
N LYS A 180 1.11 -10.72 -12.88
CA LYS A 180 1.89 -11.71 -13.63
C LYS A 180 1.99 -11.37 -15.13
N ILE A 181 0.92 -10.84 -15.73
CA ILE A 181 0.89 -10.42 -17.14
C ILE A 181 1.80 -9.20 -17.35
N VAL A 182 1.72 -8.21 -16.46
CA VAL A 182 2.59 -7.02 -16.47
C VAL A 182 4.06 -7.44 -16.39
N MET A 183 4.42 -8.30 -15.43
CA MET A 183 5.79 -8.78 -15.29
C MET A 183 6.26 -9.59 -16.50
N ALA A 184 5.39 -10.40 -17.12
CA ALA A 184 5.71 -11.13 -18.34
C ALA A 184 5.96 -10.21 -19.54
N ALA A 185 5.25 -9.08 -19.64
CA ALA A 185 5.51 -8.07 -20.65
C ALA A 185 6.84 -7.33 -20.37
N ALA A 186 7.06 -6.91 -19.12
CA ALA A 186 8.29 -6.25 -18.68
C ALA A 186 9.56 -7.08 -18.95
N ALA A 187 9.46 -8.42 -18.79
CA ALA A 187 10.56 -9.34 -19.05
C ALA A 187 11.09 -9.30 -20.49
N LYS A 188 10.29 -8.87 -21.48
CA LYS A 188 10.73 -8.73 -22.88
C LYS A 188 11.76 -7.62 -23.08
N HIS A 189 11.76 -6.62 -22.19
CA HIS A 189 12.64 -5.45 -22.24
C HIS A 189 13.59 -5.36 -21.05
N LEU A 190 13.60 -6.38 -20.17
CA LEU A 190 14.31 -6.37 -18.88
C LEU A 190 13.93 -5.18 -17.99
N THR A 191 12.70 -4.70 -18.12
CA THR A 191 12.19 -3.56 -17.37
C THR A 191 11.94 -3.97 -15.90
N PRO A 192 12.51 -3.26 -14.91
CA PRO A 192 12.16 -3.48 -13.51
C PRO A 192 10.69 -3.13 -13.24
N VAL A 193 10.09 -3.80 -12.26
CA VAL A 193 8.68 -3.61 -11.91
C VAL A 193 8.48 -3.38 -10.41
N THR A 194 7.53 -2.52 -10.08
CA THR A 194 6.90 -2.44 -8.75
C THR A 194 5.47 -2.98 -8.88
N LEU A 195 5.14 -4.02 -8.11
CA LEU A 195 3.82 -4.66 -8.16
C LEU A 195 3.16 -4.55 -6.79
N GLU A 196 2.20 -3.63 -6.67
CA GLU A 196 1.37 -3.46 -5.49
C GLU A 196 0.10 -4.31 -5.65
N LEU A 197 0.12 -5.49 -5.05
CA LEU A 197 -0.92 -6.51 -5.23
C LEU A 197 -1.78 -6.68 -3.96
N GLY A 198 -2.87 -7.44 -4.11
CA GLY A 198 -3.77 -7.76 -3.00
C GLY A 198 -3.37 -9.01 -2.22
N GLY A 199 -4.35 -9.52 -1.47
CA GLY A 199 -4.25 -10.72 -0.66
C GLY A 199 -5.19 -10.65 0.53
N LYS A 200 -5.41 -11.77 1.23
CA LYS A 200 -6.30 -11.79 2.39
C LYS A 200 -5.54 -11.32 3.64
N SER A 201 -5.62 -10.02 3.95
CA SER A 201 -4.96 -9.43 5.12
C SER A 201 -5.60 -9.91 6.44
N PRO A 202 -4.94 -10.78 7.23
CA PRO A 202 -5.52 -11.34 8.44
C PRO A 202 -5.58 -10.33 9.59
N CYS A 203 -6.59 -10.47 10.44
CA CYS A 203 -6.72 -9.72 11.68
C CYS A 203 -6.85 -10.67 12.89
N TYR A 204 -5.77 -10.86 13.64
CA TYR A 204 -5.80 -11.64 14.87
C TYR A 204 -6.24 -10.79 16.06
N ILE A 205 -7.21 -11.30 16.83
CA ILE A 205 -7.69 -10.69 18.07
C ILE A 205 -7.37 -11.64 19.23
N ASP A 206 -6.49 -11.17 20.11
CA ASP A 206 -6.11 -11.87 21.33
C ASP A 206 -7.21 -11.76 22.40
N ARG A 207 -7.25 -12.71 23.34
CA ARG A 207 -8.19 -12.64 24.47
C ARG A 207 -7.87 -11.47 25.40
N ASP A 208 -6.59 -11.19 25.58
CA ASP A 208 -6.10 -10.04 26.34
C ASP A 208 -6.05 -8.80 25.44
N CYS A 209 -7.22 -8.24 25.08
CA CYS A 209 -7.31 -6.97 24.37
C CYS A 209 -8.58 -6.20 24.74
N ASP A 210 -8.53 -4.88 24.58
CA ASP A 210 -9.70 -4.02 24.59
C ASP A 210 -10.52 -4.26 23.32
N LEU A 211 -11.58 -5.06 23.46
CA LEU A 211 -12.46 -5.42 22.34
C LEU A 211 -13.27 -4.24 21.82
N ASP A 212 -13.59 -3.23 22.62
CA ASP A 212 -14.32 -2.05 22.17
C ASP A 212 -13.47 -1.25 21.18
N VAL A 213 -12.23 -0.96 21.57
CA VAL A 213 -11.27 -0.26 20.71
C VAL A 213 -10.91 -1.10 19.48
N ALA A 214 -10.68 -2.41 19.66
CA ALA A 214 -10.34 -3.29 18.55
C ALA A 214 -11.46 -3.38 17.51
N CYS A 215 -12.69 -3.69 17.94
CA CYS A 215 -13.83 -3.82 17.04
C CYS A 215 -14.16 -2.52 16.32
N ARG A 216 -14.04 -1.38 17.00
CA ARG A 216 -14.26 -0.06 16.38
C ARG A 216 -13.26 0.20 15.25
N ARG A 217 -11.98 -0.04 15.49
CA ARG A 217 -10.90 0.12 14.50
C ARG A 217 -11.03 -0.85 13.33
N ILE A 218 -11.39 -2.10 13.60
CA ILE A 218 -11.62 -3.13 12.57
C ILE A 218 -12.82 -2.75 11.71
N ALA A 219 -13.94 -2.33 12.31
CA ALA A 219 -15.13 -1.92 11.56
C ALA A 219 -14.83 -0.74 10.64
N TRP A 220 -14.10 0.27 11.11
CA TRP A 220 -13.67 1.40 10.28
C TRP A 220 -12.84 0.93 9.08
N GLY A 221 -11.78 0.15 9.32
CA GLY A 221 -10.92 -0.35 8.24
C GLY A 221 -11.61 -1.33 7.30
N LYS A 222 -12.57 -2.12 7.80
CA LYS A 222 -13.30 -3.11 6.99
C LYS A 222 -14.33 -2.47 6.07
N TYR A 223 -15.07 -1.49 6.58
CA TYR A 223 -16.25 -0.97 5.90
C TYR A 223 -16.01 0.35 5.17
N MET A 224 -14.88 1.01 5.41
CA MET A 224 -14.37 2.07 4.54
C MET A 224 -14.34 1.59 3.08
N ASN A 225 -14.88 2.40 2.17
CA ASN A 225 -14.94 2.10 0.74
C ASN A 225 -15.66 0.77 0.42
N CYS A 226 -16.62 0.39 1.26
CA CYS A 226 -17.23 -0.94 1.29
C CYS A 226 -16.22 -2.10 1.36
N GLY A 227 -15.06 -1.92 1.99
CA GLY A 227 -14.03 -2.95 2.06
C GLY A 227 -13.30 -3.22 0.74
N GLN A 228 -13.46 -2.36 -0.26
CA GLN A 228 -12.73 -2.42 -1.54
C GLN A 228 -11.32 -1.82 -1.38
N THR A 229 -10.54 -2.40 -0.47
CA THR A 229 -9.24 -1.86 -0.06
C THR A 229 -8.25 -3.00 0.15
N CYS A 230 -7.08 -2.95 -0.50
CA CYS A 230 -6.08 -4.03 -0.46
C CYS A 230 -5.55 -4.30 0.96
N ILE A 231 -5.57 -3.27 1.81
CA ILE A 231 -5.18 -3.33 3.22
C ILE A 231 -6.40 -3.42 4.17
N ALA A 232 -7.61 -3.66 3.68
CA ALA A 232 -8.72 -3.92 4.60
C ALA A 232 -8.45 -5.19 5.41
N PRO A 233 -8.85 -5.27 6.70
CA PRO A 233 -8.88 -6.54 7.41
C PRO A 233 -9.84 -7.49 6.68
N ASP A 234 -9.29 -8.49 6.00
CA ASP A 234 -10.09 -9.35 5.12
C ASP A 234 -10.92 -10.33 5.95
N TYR A 235 -10.31 -10.91 7.00
CA TYR A 235 -10.95 -11.84 7.93
C TYR A 235 -10.37 -11.72 9.35
N ILE A 236 -11.16 -12.14 10.35
CA ILE A 236 -10.75 -12.21 11.76
C ILE A 236 -10.33 -13.64 12.12
N LEU A 237 -9.26 -13.75 12.90
CA LEU A 237 -8.88 -14.94 13.64
C LEU A 237 -9.00 -14.64 15.14
N CYS A 238 -9.81 -15.40 15.86
CA CYS A 238 -9.97 -15.22 17.30
C CYS A 238 -10.37 -16.52 17.97
N GLU A 239 -10.29 -16.56 19.29
CA GLU A 239 -10.86 -17.67 20.05
C GLU A 239 -12.38 -17.74 19.93
N PRO A 240 -12.98 -18.95 19.91
CA PRO A 240 -14.43 -19.12 19.78
C PRO A 240 -15.25 -18.31 20.79
N SER A 241 -14.75 -18.17 22.03
CA SER A 241 -15.43 -17.45 23.11
C SER A 241 -15.55 -15.94 22.87
N LEU A 242 -14.77 -15.36 21.95
CA LEU A 242 -14.81 -13.93 21.64
C LEU A 242 -15.81 -13.59 20.53
N GLN A 243 -16.23 -14.56 19.72
CA GLN A 243 -17.05 -14.32 18.51
C GLN A 243 -18.29 -13.48 18.79
N SER A 244 -19.11 -13.87 19.77
CA SER A 244 -20.36 -13.15 20.06
C SER A 244 -20.13 -11.70 20.50
N GLN A 245 -19.06 -11.45 21.25
CA GLN A 245 -18.70 -10.10 21.70
C GLN A 245 -18.20 -9.25 20.54
N ILE A 246 -17.39 -9.82 19.65
CA ILE A 246 -16.90 -9.16 18.44
C ILE A 246 -18.07 -8.77 17.53
N VAL A 247 -18.99 -9.71 17.26
CA VAL A 247 -20.18 -9.45 16.44
C VAL A 247 -20.98 -8.28 17.01
N GLN A 248 -21.25 -8.31 18.32
CA GLN A 248 -22.06 -7.28 18.98
C GLN A 248 -21.40 -5.89 18.90
N LYS A 249 -20.10 -5.78 19.23
CA LYS A 249 -19.38 -4.51 19.23
C LYS A 249 -19.19 -3.93 17.82
N ILE A 250 -18.93 -4.79 16.82
CA ILE A 250 -18.88 -4.34 15.41
C ILE A 250 -20.26 -3.88 14.96
N LYS A 251 -21.34 -4.59 15.31
CA LYS A 251 -22.71 -4.16 14.99
C LYS A 251 -23.04 -2.80 15.60
N GLU A 252 -22.70 -2.58 16.86
CA GLU A 252 -22.88 -1.29 17.54
C GLU A 252 -22.08 -0.18 16.86
N THR A 253 -20.84 -0.45 16.48
CA THR A 253 -20.00 0.49 15.74
C THR A 253 -20.57 0.81 14.36
N VAL A 254 -21.06 -0.20 13.62
CA VAL A 254 -21.68 0.00 12.30
C VAL A 254 -22.89 0.93 12.42
N LYS A 255 -23.72 0.74 13.44
CA LYS A 255 -24.85 1.62 13.72
C LYS A 255 -24.41 3.04 14.09
N GLU A 256 -23.33 3.19 14.85
CA GLU A 256 -22.77 4.51 15.16
C GLU A 256 -22.26 5.23 13.90
N PHE A 257 -21.55 4.52 13.02
CA PHE A 257 -20.95 5.11 11.82
C PHE A 257 -21.97 5.44 10.74
N TYR A 258 -22.95 4.55 10.52
CA TYR A 258 -23.81 4.63 9.34
C TYR A 258 -25.30 4.77 9.68
N GLY A 259 -25.65 4.88 10.97
CA GLY A 259 -27.03 4.97 11.43
C GLY A 259 -27.80 3.65 11.34
N GLU A 260 -29.12 3.73 11.59
CA GLU A 260 -30.03 2.57 11.51
C GLU A 260 -30.30 2.16 10.06
N ASN A 261 -30.43 3.13 9.16
CA ASN A 261 -30.65 2.89 7.74
C ASN A 261 -29.36 3.11 6.95
N ILE A 262 -28.49 2.11 6.99
CA ILE A 262 -27.15 2.15 6.38
C ILE A 262 -27.20 2.47 4.87
N LYS A 263 -28.28 2.07 4.17
CA LYS A 263 -28.47 2.38 2.74
C LYS A 263 -28.52 3.88 2.46
N GLU A 264 -29.01 4.68 3.41
CA GLU A 264 -29.13 6.14 3.28
C GLU A 264 -27.90 6.89 3.81
N SER A 265 -26.95 6.19 4.44
CA SER A 265 -25.74 6.83 4.95
C SER A 265 -24.92 7.43 3.80
N PRO A 266 -24.56 8.73 3.88
CA PRO A 266 -23.68 9.35 2.89
C PRO A 266 -22.24 8.83 2.97
N ASP A 267 -21.87 8.21 4.10
CA ASP A 267 -20.51 7.75 4.39
C ASP A 267 -20.30 6.27 4.05
N TYR A 268 -21.32 5.61 3.50
CA TYR A 268 -21.25 4.22 3.06
C TYR A 268 -21.31 4.11 1.54
N GLU A 269 -20.25 3.59 0.93
CA GLU A 269 -20.09 3.55 -0.52
C GLU A 269 -20.93 2.44 -1.19
N ARG A 270 -20.62 2.09 -2.44
CA ARG A 270 -21.24 1.00 -3.21
C ARG A 270 -20.19 0.18 -3.94
N ILE A 271 -20.56 -1.03 -4.34
CA ILE A 271 -19.67 -1.91 -5.09
C ILE A 271 -19.46 -1.37 -6.51
N ILE A 272 -18.21 -1.37 -6.97
CA ILE A 272 -17.78 -0.67 -8.20
C ILE A 272 -18.58 -1.03 -9.46
N ASN A 273 -19.01 -2.29 -9.61
CA ASN A 273 -19.80 -2.73 -10.76
C ASN A 273 -20.56 -4.03 -10.45
N LEU A 274 -21.42 -4.43 -11.39
CA LEU A 274 -22.26 -5.63 -11.26
C LEU A 274 -21.44 -6.93 -11.15
N ARG A 275 -20.28 -7.01 -11.83
CA ARG A 275 -19.41 -8.19 -11.77
C ARG A 275 -18.88 -8.41 -10.34
N HIS A 276 -18.35 -7.36 -9.71
CA HIS A 276 -17.86 -7.44 -8.33
C HIS A 276 -19.00 -7.67 -7.34
N PHE A 277 -20.16 -7.06 -7.58
CA PHE A 277 -21.37 -7.27 -6.77
C PHE A 277 -21.78 -8.75 -6.75
N LYS A 278 -22.00 -9.35 -7.93
CA LYS A 278 -22.41 -10.76 -8.05
C LYS A 278 -21.38 -11.73 -7.46
N ARG A 279 -20.08 -11.45 -7.65
CA ARG A 279 -19.01 -12.23 -7.01
C ARG A 279 -19.16 -12.22 -5.49
N LEU A 280 -19.33 -11.06 -4.87
CA LEU A 280 -19.51 -10.94 -3.41
C LEU A 280 -20.76 -11.67 -2.91
N LEU A 281 -21.87 -11.60 -3.64
CA LEU A 281 -23.09 -12.37 -3.31
C LEU A 281 -22.80 -13.88 -3.27
N SER A 282 -22.02 -14.40 -4.22
CA SER A 282 -21.65 -15.82 -4.25
C SER A 282 -20.78 -16.27 -3.07
N LEU A 283 -20.14 -15.33 -2.36
CA LEU A 283 -19.37 -15.63 -1.15
C LEU A 283 -20.26 -15.82 0.09
N LEU A 284 -21.50 -15.31 0.07
CA LEU A 284 -22.47 -15.44 1.15
C LEU A 284 -23.23 -16.77 1.13
N GLU A 285 -23.21 -17.48 0.00
CA GLU A 285 -23.89 -18.77 -0.17
C GLU A 285 -23.40 -19.81 0.85
N GLY A 286 -24.35 -20.40 1.60
CA GLY A 286 -24.06 -21.44 2.59
C GLY A 286 -23.37 -20.95 3.87
N GLN A 287 -23.22 -19.63 4.04
CA GLN A 287 -22.57 -19.05 5.22
C GLN A 287 -23.57 -18.73 6.33
N LYS A 288 -23.08 -18.73 7.57
CA LYS A 288 -23.83 -18.29 8.75
C LYS A 288 -23.67 -16.79 8.95
N ILE A 289 -24.67 -16.03 8.49
CA ILE A 289 -24.71 -14.57 8.64
C ILE A 289 -25.13 -14.23 10.07
N ALA A 290 -24.23 -13.56 10.81
CA ALA A 290 -24.49 -13.12 12.18
C ALA A 290 -25.05 -11.69 12.24
N PHE A 291 -24.73 -10.87 11.25
CA PHE A 291 -25.18 -9.49 11.10
C PHE A 291 -25.12 -9.09 9.62
N GLY A 292 -26.07 -8.26 9.18
CA GLY A 292 -26.16 -7.77 7.80
C GLY A 292 -26.68 -8.83 6.82
N GLY A 293 -26.12 -8.83 5.62
CA GLY A 293 -26.51 -9.72 4.52
C GLY A 293 -27.54 -9.13 3.55
N GLU A 294 -28.10 -7.96 3.84
CA GLU A 294 -28.99 -7.26 2.93
C GLU A 294 -28.23 -6.78 1.69
N THR A 295 -28.85 -6.93 0.53
CA THR A 295 -28.29 -6.47 -0.74
C THR A 295 -29.33 -5.72 -1.55
N ASP A 296 -28.86 -4.88 -2.47
CA ASP A 296 -29.67 -4.26 -3.51
C ASP A 296 -28.82 -4.11 -4.77
N GLU A 297 -29.17 -4.89 -5.79
CA GLU A 297 -28.45 -4.95 -7.05
C GLU A 297 -28.55 -3.66 -7.86
N ALA A 298 -29.69 -2.98 -7.83
CA ALA A 298 -29.92 -1.78 -8.62
C ALA A 298 -28.97 -0.65 -8.20
N THR A 299 -28.69 -0.57 -6.89
CA THR A 299 -27.75 0.40 -6.32
C THR A 299 -26.38 -0.19 -6.03
N ARG A 300 -26.13 -1.47 -6.36
CA ARG A 300 -24.90 -2.22 -6.02
C ARG A 300 -24.54 -2.15 -4.53
N TYR A 301 -25.56 -2.13 -3.68
CA TYR A 301 -25.42 -2.08 -2.23
C TYR A 301 -25.30 -3.47 -1.62
N ILE A 302 -24.33 -3.67 -0.75
CA ILE A 302 -24.23 -4.83 0.14
C ILE A 302 -24.02 -4.26 1.53
N ALA A 303 -24.86 -4.65 2.49
CA ALA A 303 -24.73 -4.18 3.88
C ALA A 303 -23.41 -4.66 4.52
N PRO A 304 -22.87 -3.94 5.52
CA PRO A 304 -21.84 -4.46 6.41
C PRO A 304 -22.25 -5.82 6.95
N THR A 305 -21.51 -6.87 6.59
CA THR A 305 -21.90 -8.26 6.85
C THR A 305 -20.83 -8.98 7.66
N ILE A 306 -21.24 -9.68 8.71
CA ILE A 306 -20.35 -10.49 9.55
C ILE A 306 -20.77 -11.95 9.45
N LEU A 307 -19.80 -12.83 9.16
CA LEU A 307 -20.00 -14.28 9.13
C LEU A 307 -19.32 -14.92 10.33
N THR A 308 -20.01 -15.85 11.00
CA THR A 308 -19.46 -16.57 12.17
C THR A 308 -19.25 -18.05 11.87
N ASP A 309 -18.36 -18.67 12.65
CA ASP A 309 -18.03 -20.09 12.53
C ASP A 309 -17.64 -20.51 11.10
N VAL A 310 -16.88 -19.63 10.41
CA VAL A 310 -16.60 -19.81 8.99
C VAL A 310 -15.61 -20.94 8.77
N ASP A 311 -15.98 -21.89 7.90
CA ASP A 311 -15.11 -22.95 7.43
C ASP A 311 -14.04 -22.38 6.47
N PRO A 312 -12.74 -22.55 6.78
CA PRO A 312 -11.62 -22.09 5.96
C PRO A 312 -11.61 -22.56 4.50
N GLU A 313 -12.30 -23.67 4.19
CA GLU A 313 -12.35 -24.27 2.86
C GLU A 313 -13.44 -23.66 1.96
N THR A 314 -14.33 -22.84 2.53
CA THR A 314 -15.41 -22.19 1.76
C THR A 314 -14.90 -21.03 0.91
N LYS A 315 -15.65 -20.70 -0.16
CA LYS A 315 -15.27 -19.68 -1.16
C LYS A 315 -14.80 -18.36 -0.54
N VAL A 316 -15.49 -17.86 0.49
CA VAL A 316 -15.17 -16.58 1.16
C VAL A 316 -13.77 -16.57 1.78
N MET A 317 -13.20 -17.74 2.08
CA MET A 317 -11.84 -17.88 2.60
C MET A 317 -10.80 -18.27 1.54
N GLN A 318 -11.19 -18.50 0.29
CA GLN A 318 -10.29 -18.94 -0.80
C GLN A 318 -9.87 -17.81 -1.75
N GLU A 319 -10.60 -16.71 -1.78
CA GLU A 319 -10.25 -15.51 -2.55
C GLU A 319 -10.24 -14.24 -1.69
N GLU A 320 -9.57 -13.19 -2.16
CA GLU A 320 -9.64 -11.86 -1.55
C GLU A 320 -11.08 -11.33 -1.63
N ILE A 321 -11.62 -10.88 -0.49
CA ILE A 321 -13.04 -10.50 -0.43
C ILE A 321 -13.25 -9.20 -1.19
N PHE A 322 -12.47 -8.17 -0.90
CA PHE A 322 -12.57 -6.86 -1.55
C PHE A 322 -14.01 -6.32 -1.54
N GLY A 323 -14.65 -6.36 -0.38
CA GLY A 323 -16.06 -6.10 -0.15
C GLY A 323 -16.44 -6.14 1.33
N PRO A 324 -17.68 -5.78 1.69
CA PRO A 324 -18.09 -5.51 3.06
C PRO A 324 -18.52 -6.78 3.81
N ILE A 325 -17.82 -7.89 3.59
CA ILE A 325 -18.09 -9.20 4.22
C ILE A 325 -16.91 -9.54 5.12
N LEU A 326 -17.12 -9.70 6.42
CA LEU A 326 -16.10 -9.98 7.42
C LEU A 326 -16.28 -11.38 8.03
N PRO A 327 -15.56 -12.39 7.52
CA PRO A 327 -15.52 -13.72 8.12
C PRO A 327 -14.80 -13.71 9.46
N ILE A 328 -15.35 -14.46 10.42
CA ILE A 328 -14.65 -14.83 11.65
C ILE A 328 -14.34 -16.32 11.61
N VAL A 329 -13.05 -16.65 11.62
CA VAL A 329 -12.53 -18.02 11.63
C VAL A 329 -12.02 -18.32 13.04
N PRO A 330 -12.65 -19.24 13.78
CA PRO A 330 -12.22 -19.56 15.13
C PRO A 330 -10.88 -20.31 15.15
N VAL A 331 -9.98 -19.92 16.04
CA VAL A 331 -8.69 -20.56 16.31
C VAL A 331 -8.47 -20.67 17.81
N LYS A 332 -7.80 -21.71 18.29
CA LYS A 332 -7.68 -21.95 19.73
C LYS A 332 -6.73 -20.98 20.43
N ASN A 333 -5.74 -20.46 19.72
CA ASN A 333 -4.70 -19.60 20.25
C ASN A 333 -3.87 -18.95 19.12
N ALA A 334 -2.88 -18.15 19.52
CA ALA A 334 -1.96 -17.49 18.63
C ALA A 334 -1.14 -18.45 17.74
N ASP A 335 -0.70 -19.60 18.26
CA ASP A 335 0.09 -20.56 17.48
C ASP A 335 -0.70 -21.15 16.30
N GLU A 336 -1.98 -21.45 16.53
CA GLU A 336 -2.89 -21.92 15.48
C GLU A 336 -3.18 -20.82 14.45
N ALA A 337 -3.40 -19.59 14.91
CA ALA A 337 -3.57 -18.43 14.03
C ALA A 337 -2.34 -18.18 13.14
N ILE A 338 -1.16 -18.27 13.75
CA ILE A 338 0.13 -18.17 13.08
C ILE A 338 0.27 -19.25 12.00
N LYS A 339 -0.04 -20.51 12.33
CA LYS A 339 -0.02 -21.63 11.38
C LYS A 339 -1.00 -21.38 10.24
N PHE A 340 -2.22 -20.97 10.56
CA PHE A 340 -3.28 -20.68 9.60
C PHE A 340 -2.86 -19.65 8.55
N ILE A 341 -2.25 -18.55 8.98
CA ILE A 341 -1.74 -17.51 8.06
C ILE A 341 -0.52 -18.03 7.28
N ASN A 342 0.30 -18.86 7.91
CA ASN A 342 1.49 -19.40 7.26
C ASN A 342 1.20 -20.34 6.09
N ASP A 343 0.13 -21.11 6.19
CA ASP A 343 -0.29 -22.09 5.19
C ASP A 343 -0.95 -21.43 3.96
N ARG A 344 -1.03 -20.09 3.93
CA ARG A 344 -1.61 -19.27 2.86
C ARG A 344 -0.57 -18.35 2.21
N GLU A 345 -0.94 -17.78 1.07
CA GLU A 345 -0.17 -16.75 0.38
C GLU A 345 0.11 -15.55 1.28
N LYS A 346 1.23 -14.86 1.03
CA LYS A 346 1.62 -13.71 1.85
C LYS A 346 0.65 -12.53 1.58
N PRO A 347 0.01 -11.97 2.62
CA PRO A 347 -0.86 -10.83 2.45
C PRO A 347 -0.08 -9.52 2.35
N LEU A 348 -0.74 -8.46 1.90
CA LEU A 348 -0.18 -7.11 1.87
C LEU A 348 -0.03 -6.53 3.29
N ALA A 349 -1.04 -6.73 4.13
CA ALA A 349 -1.05 -6.28 5.52
C ALA A 349 -1.39 -7.44 6.48
N PHE A 350 -1.09 -7.24 7.77
CA PHE A 350 -1.57 -8.10 8.85
C PHE A 350 -1.83 -7.24 10.09
N TYR A 351 -2.82 -7.65 10.89
CA TYR A 351 -3.26 -6.90 12.07
C TYR A 351 -3.28 -7.79 13.30
N VAL A 352 -2.84 -7.24 14.44
CA VAL A 352 -2.80 -7.93 15.73
C VAL A 352 -3.32 -6.99 16.81
N PHE A 353 -4.39 -7.40 17.49
CA PHE A 353 -4.96 -6.70 18.65
C PHE A 353 -4.68 -7.50 19.92
N SER A 354 -3.90 -6.92 20.84
CA SER A 354 -3.48 -7.53 22.11
C SER A 354 -2.94 -6.43 23.05
N HIS A 355 -3.01 -6.62 24.37
CA HIS A 355 -2.28 -5.81 25.36
C HIS A 355 -0.90 -6.41 25.65
N ASN A 356 -0.71 -7.70 25.40
CA ASN A 356 0.54 -8.39 25.65
C ASN A 356 1.62 -8.00 24.62
N ASN A 357 2.53 -7.11 25.03
CA ASN A 357 3.66 -6.66 24.21
C ASN A 357 4.60 -7.81 23.81
N LYS A 358 4.70 -8.87 24.63
CA LYS A 358 5.49 -10.05 24.29
C LYS A 358 4.84 -10.82 23.14
N SER A 359 3.51 -11.01 23.18
CA SER A 359 2.76 -11.54 22.04
C SER A 359 3.05 -10.69 20.80
N LYS A 360 2.86 -9.37 20.82
CA LYS A 360 3.11 -8.48 19.67
C LYS A 360 4.52 -8.65 19.07
N VAL A 361 5.55 -8.73 19.91
CA VAL A 361 6.95 -8.90 19.51
C VAL A 361 7.22 -10.30 18.94
N ASP A 362 6.62 -11.34 19.53
CA ASP A 362 6.75 -12.71 19.04
C ASP A 362 6.03 -12.90 17.69
N TRP A 363 4.88 -12.25 17.49
CA TRP A 363 4.19 -12.14 16.20
C TRP A 363 5.07 -11.44 15.15
N ALA A 364 5.68 -10.29 15.47
CA ALA A 364 6.58 -9.57 14.56
C ALA A 364 7.83 -10.39 14.20
N LYS A 365 8.46 -11.04 15.19
CA LYS A 365 9.63 -11.93 14.97
C LYS A 365 9.26 -13.13 14.11
N PHE A 366 8.12 -13.75 14.36
CA PHE A 366 7.69 -14.94 13.65
C PHE A 366 7.41 -14.66 12.17
N PHE A 367 6.79 -13.52 11.84
CA PHE A 367 6.55 -13.11 10.45
C PHE A 367 7.81 -12.68 9.71
N ILE A 368 8.73 -11.95 10.37
CA ILE A 368 10.06 -11.64 9.81
C ILE A 368 10.81 -12.94 9.47
N LEU A 369 10.67 -13.98 10.29
CA LEU A 369 11.27 -15.28 10.01
C LEU A 369 10.61 -16.03 8.84
N LYS A 370 9.33 -15.81 8.50
CA LYS A 370 8.73 -16.32 7.23
C LYS A 370 9.31 -15.63 5.98
N ARG A 371 9.87 -14.42 6.10
CA ARG A 371 10.61 -13.76 4.99
C ARG A 371 11.81 -14.62 4.58
N PHE A 372 12.41 -15.33 5.53
CA PHE A 372 13.42 -16.35 5.33
C PHE A 372 12.80 -17.74 5.50
N SER A 373 12.11 -18.25 4.47
CA SER A 373 11.60 -19.62 4.54
C SER A 373 12.72 -20.57 5.01
N LYS A 374 12.44 -21.44 5.98
CA LYS A 374 13.43 -22.43 6.46
C LYS A 374 14.03 -23.24 5.29
N GLY A 375 13.25 -23.45 4.21
CA GLY A 375 13.72 -24.02 2.95
C GLY A 375 14.75 -23.17 2.20
N LYS A 376 14.59 -21.84 2.12
CA LYS A 376 15.60 -20.91 1.55
C LYS A 376 16.85 -20.82 2.41
N LEU A 377 16.72 -20.87 3.74
CA LEU A 377 17.89 -20.93 4.63
C LEU A 377 18.63 -22.26 4.47
N GLY A 378 17.91 -23.37 4.33
CA GLY A 378 18.47 -24.68 4.00
C GLY A 378 19.12 -24.73 2.62
N LEU A 379 18.52 -24.09 1.60
CA LEU A 379 19.09 -23.98 0.26
C LEU A 379 20.35 -23.10 0.26
N LEU A 380 20.36 -22.00 1.02
CA LEU A 380 21.53 -21.15 1.21
C LEU A 380 22.64 -21.93 1.91
N LEU A 381 22.30 -22.71 2.94
CA LEU A 381 23.25 -23.58 3.64
C LEU A 381 23.82 -24.66 2.69
N LEU A 382 22.97 -25.29 1.88
CA LEU A 382 23.36 -26.28 0.87
C LEU A 382 24.24 -25.67 -0.23
N ALA A 383 23.93 -24.45 -0.68
CA ALA A 383 24.74 -23.73 -1.66
C ALA A 383 26.11 -23.36 -1.09
N VAL A 384 26.15 -22.86 0.15
CA VAL A 384 27.41 -22.56 0.86
C VAL A 384 28.22 -23.84 1.10
N LEU A 385 27.59 -24.92 1.55
CA LEU A 385 28.24 -26.22 1.73
C LEU A 385 28.77 -26.78 0.40
N GLY A 386 28.03 -26.60 -0.70
CA GLY A 386 28.46 -26.98 -2.06
C GLY A 386 29.68 -26.18 -2.52
N ILE A 387 29.72 -24.87 -2.27
CA ILE A 387 30.87 -24.01 -2.56
C ILE A 387 32.08 -24.42 -1.71
N VAL A 388 31.90 -24.65 -0.41
CA VAL A 388 32.97 -25.11 0.48
C VAL A 388 33.51 -26.47 0.04
N ALA A 389 32.65 -27.42 -0.32
CA ALA A 389 33.07 -28.72 -0.83
C ALA A 389 33.85 -28.60 -2.16
N ALA A 390 33.41 -27.74 -3.09
CA ALA A 390 34.11 -27.49 -4.34
C ALA A 390 35.51 -26.86 -4.11
N VAL A 391 35.61 -25.92 -3.16
CA VAL A 391 36.89 -25.34 -2.74
C VAL A 391 37.80 -26.40 -2.13
N LEU A 392 37.30 -27.26 -1.24
CA LEU A 392 38.07 -28.34 -0.62
C LEU A 392 38.54 -29.40 -1.64
N VAL A 393 37.71 -29.75 -2.62
CA VAL A 393 38.10 -30.64 -3.73
C VAL A 393 39.19 -29.99 -4.58
N LYS A 394 39.06 -28.70 -4.89
CA LYS A 394 40.08 -27.94 -5.62
C LYS A 394 41.39 -27.80 -4.82
N MET A 395 41.31 -27.67 -3.50
CA MET A 395 42.46 -27.67 -2.59
C MET A 395 43.13 -29.04 -2.46
N LYS A 396 42.40 -30.15 -2.67
CA LYS A 396 43.01 -31.50 -2.78
C LYS A 396 43.63 -31.76 -4.14
N ALA A 397 43.08 -31.19 -5.21
CA ALA A 397 43.59 -31.33 -6.57
C ALA A 397 44.85 -30.49 -6.83
N VAL A 398 45.00 -29.36 -6.14
CA VAL A 398 46.22 -28.56 -6.16
C VAL A 398 47.13 -29.05 -5.03
N GLY A 399 48.17 -29.81 -5.39
CA GLY A 399 49.12 -30.41 -4.46
C GLY A 399 49.61 -29.47 -3.35
N GLN A 400 49.88 -30.07 -2.19
CA GLN A 400 50.03 -29.51 -0.84
C GLN A 400 51.18 -28.50 -0.60
N HIS A 401 51.72 -27.83 -1.61
CA HIS A 401 52.94 -27.01 -1.45
C HIS A 401 52.81 -25.50 -1.70
N SER A 402 51.63 -24.96 -2.05
CA SER A 402 51.53 -23.52 -2.40
C SER A 402 50.65 -22.63 -1.51
N LEU A 403 49.96 -23.15 -0.48
CA LEU A 403 48.91 -22.38 0.23
C LEU A 403 49.03 -22.31 1.76
N LEU A 404 50.16 -22.76 2.33
CA LEU A 404 50.45 -22.54 3.75
C LEU A 404 50.80 -21.07 4.09
N ALA A 405 51.09 -20.24 3.08
CA ALA A 405 51.41 -18.82 3.29
C ALA A 405 50.15 -17.93 3.47
N SER A 406 48.97 -18.35 3.00
CA SER A 406 47.77 -17.49 3.00
C SER A 406 46.89 -17.67 4.25
N LEU A 407 46.97 -18.82 4.93
CA LEU A 407 46.14 -19.13 6.11
C LEU A 407 46.67 -18.52 7.41
N LEU A 408 47.95 -18.15 7.48
CA LEU A 408 48.56 -17.54 8.67
C LEU A 408 48.21 -16.03 8.85
N PHE A 409 47.63 -15.38 7.84
CA PHE A 409 47.23 -13.97 7.94
C PHE A 409 45.78 -13.75 8.44
N LEU A 410 44.95 -14.80 8.47
CA LEU A 410 43.54 -14.69 8.87
C LEU A 410 43.31 -14.90 10.38
N GLN A 411 44.33 -15.22 11.16
CA GLN A 411 44.20 -15.51 12.60
C GLN A 411 44.39 -14.27 13.51
N LYS A 412 44.57 -13.06 12.97
CA LYS A 412 44.77 -11.82 13.75
C LYS A 412 43.76 -10.68 13.52
N GLY A 413 42.59 -10.97 12.97
CA GLY A 413 41.53 -9.99 12.75
C GLY A 413 40.19 -10.39 13.36
N GLY A 414 40.14 -10.59 14.68
CA GLY A 414 38.89 -10.78 15.40
C GLY A 414 38.09 -9.47 15.43
N GLY A 415 37.01 -9.40 14.65
CA GLY A 415 36.05 -8.32 14.67
C GLY A 415 34.72 -8.80 14.11
N THR A 416 33.72 -8.95 14.99
CA THR A 416 32.37 -9.39 14.68
C THR A 416 31.70 -8.44 13.68
N ALA A 417 31.56 -8.88 12.43
CA ALA A 417 30.79 -8.18 11.40
C ALA A 417 29.37 -8.74 11.35
N THR A 418 28.39 -7.95 11.76
CA THR A 418 26.98 -8.14 11.39
C THR A 418 26.77 -7.62 9.96
N PRO A 419 26.17 -8.39 9.04
CA PRO A 419 25.85 -7.88 7.72
C PRO A 419 24.54 -7.08 7.77
N SER A 420 24.63 -5.77 7.56
CA SER A 420 23.48 -4.91 7.27
C SER A 420 23.10 -5.10 5.79
N LEU A 421 22.06 -5.90 5.54
CA LEU A 421 21.41 -5.97 4.23
C LEU A 421 20.35 -4.86 4.14
N ALA A 422 20.50 -4.00 3.14
CA ALA A 422 19.52 -3.00 2.78
C ALA A 422 18.24 -3.66 2.21
N TRP A 423 17.13 -3.16 2.73
CA TRP A 423 15.72 -3.14 2.33
C TRP A 423 15.33 -3.74 0.97
N PRO A 424 14.18 -4.45 0.94
CA PRO A 424 13.04 -3.87 0.20
C PRO A 424 11.72 -3.90 0.99
N LEU A 425 10.79 -3.03 0.59
CA LEU A 425 9.36 -3.03 0.90
C LEU A 425 9.00 -3.00 2.40
N ALA A 426 8.57 -1.80 2.83
CA ALA A 426 7.91 -1.60 4.11
C ALA A 426 6.60 -2.40 4.12
N ALA A 427 6.53 -3.42 4.97
CA ALA A 427 5.23 -3.81 5.50
C ALA A 427 4.79 -2.66 6.40
N VAL A 428 3.65 -2.03 6.10
CA VAL A 428 3.06 -1.05 7.00
C VAL A 428 2.57 -1.79 8.23
N VAL A 429 3.39 -1.84 9.28
CA VAL A 429 2.92 -2.18 10.63
C VAL A 429 2.23 -0.93 11.16
N LEU A 430 0.93 -0.80 10.94
CA LEU A 430 0.14 0.25 11.59
C LEU A 430 0.09 -0.04 13.09
N ARG A 431 0.99 0.61 13.83
CA ARG A 431 1.01 0.62 15.28
C ARG A 431 0.02 1.68 15.76
N LEU A 432 -1.23 1.31 15.98
CA LEU A 432 -2.18 2.17 16.69
C LEU A 432 -1.96 2.01 18.20
N GLU A 433 -0.92 2.65 18.72
CA GLU A 433 -0.62 2.67 20.15
C GLU A 433 -1.74 3.35 20.94
N ALA A 434 -2.08 2.77 22.09
CA ALA A 434 -2.86 3.43 23.12
C ALA A 434 -1.88 4.22 23.99
N THR A 435 -1.87 5.54 23.84
CA THR A 435 -1.26 6.45 24.80
C THR A 435 -2.38 7.25 25.46
N GLU A 436 -2.40 7.22 26.80
CA GLU A 436 -3.20 8.13 27.63
C GLU A 436 -2.93 9.61 27.28
N PRO A 437 -3.88 10.52 27.54
CA PRO A 437 -3.92 11.82 26.90
C PRO A 437 -2.88 12.76 27.48
N THR A 438 -1.75 12.92 26.79
CA THR A 438 -0.85 14.05 26.97
C THR A 438 -0.95 14.97 25.76
N ALA A 439 -1.73 16.04 25.94
CA ALA A 439 -1.67 17.32 25.21
C ALA A 439 -1.23 17.26 23.74
N CYS A 440 -1.96 16.51 22.90
CA CYS A 440 -2.11 16.80 21.48
C CYS A 440 -3.44 16.19 21.03
N GLY A 441 -4.29 17.02 20.42
CA GLY A 441 -5.75 16.90 20.40
C GLY A 441 -6.31 15.61 19.82
N THR A 442 -7.46 15.21 20.37
CA THR A 442 -8.28 14.12 19.86
C THR A 442 -9.15 14.59 18.69
N VAL A 443 -9.68 13.67 17.88
CA VAL A 443 -10.63 13.97 16.78
C VAL A 443 -11.91 14.67 17.26
N ALA A 444 -12.23 14.60 18.57
CA ALA A 444 -13.28 15.40 19.18
C ALA A 444 -12.93 16.90 19.29
N ASP A 445 -11.64 17.25 19.37
CA ASP A 445 -11.18 18.65 19.36
C ASP A 445 -11.27 19.27 17.96
N LEU A 446 -11.17 18.46 16.90
CA LEU A 446 -11.40 18.89 15.51
C LEU A 446 -12.88 19.24 15.23
N TRP A 447 -13.82 18.67 16.00
CA TRP A 447 -15.24 19.02 15.91
C TRP A 447 -15.58 20.31 16.67
N SER A 448 -14.79 20.73 17.66
CA SER A 448 -14.98 22.02 18.34
C SER A 448 -14.24 23.18 17.68
N GLN A 449 -13.15 22.91 16.93
CA GLN A 449 -12.42 23.93 16.18
C GLN A 449 -13.07 24.29 14.83
N THR A 450 -13.90 23.41 14.28
CA THR A 450 -14.66 23.67 13.03
C THR A 450 -15.82 24.65 13.25
N SER A 451 -16.36 24.77 14.47
CA SER A 451 -17.40 25.77 14.81
C SER A 451 -16.84 27.18 15.07
N HIS A 452 -15.51 27.38 14.97
CA HIS A 452 -14.87 28.70 15.08
C HIS A 452 -14.20 29.18 13.79
N HIS A 453 -14.36 28.45 12.69
CA HIS A 453 -13.87 28.84 11.36
C HIS A 453 -14.98 29.17 10.34
N GLU A 454 -16.26 29.04 10.70
CA GLU A 454 -17.38 29.47 9.84
C GLU A 454 -17.43 31.00 9.64
N ASP A 455 -16.82 31.80 10.51
CA ASP A 455 -16.85 33.28 10.42
C ASP A 455 -15.74 33.90 9.55
N ARG A 456 -14.93 33.10 8.84
CA ARG A 456 -13.88 33.63 7.92
C ARG A 456 -14.01 33.19 6.46
N LEU A 457 -15.17 32.66 6.05
CA LEU A 457 -15.47 32.33 4.65
C LEU A 457 -16.35 33.38 3.94
N ALA A 458 -16.48 34.59 4.51
CA ALA A 458 -17.31 35.66 3.95
C ALA A 458 -16.54 36.74 3.16
N GLU A 459 -15.21 36.69 3.07
CA GLU A 459 -14.43 37.58 2.19
C GLU A 459 -13.29 36.78 1.56
N PHE A 460 -13.51 36.26 0.35
CA PHE A 460 -12.63 36.27 -0.83
C PHE A 460 -13.27 35.50 -1.98
#